data_AF-A0A818V7L3-F1
#
_entry.id   AF-A0A818V7L3-F1
#
_cell.length_a   1.000
_cell.length_b   1.000
_cell.length_c   1.000
_cell.angle_alpha   90.00
_cell.angle_beta   90.00
_cell.angle_gamma   90.00
#
_symmetry.space_group_name_H-M   'P 1'
#
loop_
_entity.id
_entity.type
_entity.pdbx_description
1 polymer ?
#
loop_
_entity_poly.entity_id
_entity_poly.type
_entity_poly.pdbx_seq_one_letter_code
_entity_poly.pdbx_strand_id
1 'polypeptide(L)'
;MIYYFNLNENDAHLLFLFSQSSFYHLGNSNSFVTIDISSGFVGIPIYIPIIHGIFIYLSTYGLSIVWLFKLSKSELIYYLIEITLINSTFVLCILIQRYHLFVWTVFAPKLFYLCAQTAFNLFLLVLIK
;
A
#
# COMPACT_ATOMS: atom_id res chain seq x y z
N MET A 1 11.06 6.11 -14.58
CA MET A 1 10.14 5.72 -15.67
C MET A 1 8.73 6.23 -15.36
N ILE A 2 8.57 7.55 -15.19
CA ILE A 2 7.27 8.24 -14.97
C ILE A 2 6.95 9.13 -16.20
N TYR A 3 7.70 8.97 -17.29
CA TYR A 3 7.57 9.82 -18.45
C TYR A 3 6.42 9.35 -19.35
N TYR A 4 5.41 10.21 -19.46
CA TYR A 4 4.64 10.43 -20.69
C TYR A 4 3.82 9.27 -21.25
N PHE A 5 3.02 8.60 -20.42
CA PHE A 5 1.83 7.92 -20.93
C PHE A 5 0.64 8.87 -20.87
N ASN A 6 0.29 9.42 -22.04
CA ASN A 6 -0.96 10.14 -22.28
C ASN A 6 -2.11 9.10 -22.29
N LEU A 7 -2.42 8.57 -21.10
CA LEU A 7 -3.50 7.61 -20.89
C LEU A 7 -4.81 8.38 -21.01
N ASN A 8 -5.71 7.87 -21.84
CA ASN A 8 -7.06 8.41 -21.93
C ASN A 8 -7.82 8.08 -20.64
N GLU A 9 -8.82 8.89 -20.30
CA GLU A 9 -9.71 8.72 -19.13
C GLU A 9 -10.53 7.41 -19.13
N ASN A 10 -10.34 6.53 -20.11
CA ASN A 10 -11.02 5.23 -20.20
C ASN A 10 -10.10 4.04 -19.80
N ASP A 11 -8.83 4.29 -19.49
CA ASP A 11 -7.85 3.25 -19.18
C ASP A 11 -7.71 2.99 -17.66
N ALA A 12 -8.81 3.08 -16.91
CA ALA A 12 -8.84 2.90 -15.45
C ALA A 12 -8.14 1.60 -14.98
N HIS A 13 -8.41 0.49 -15.67
CA HIS A 13 -7.79 -0.81 -15.36
C HIS A 13 -6.28 -0.80 -15.61
N LEU A 14 -5.82 -0.04 -16.60
CA LEU A 14 -4.41 0.09 -16.93
C LEU A 14 -3.69 0.92 -15.86
N LEU A 15 -4.33 1.98 -15.37
CA LEU A 15 -3.85 2.75 -14.21
C LEU A 15 -3.81 1.90 -12.93
N PHE A 16 -4.78 1.01 -12.71
CA PHE A 16 -4.73 0.04 -11.62
C PHE A 16 -3.51 -0.88 -11.73
N LEU A 17 -3.27 -1.45 -12.92
CA LEU A 17 -2.10 -2.30 -13.16
C LEU A 17 -0.78 -1.55 -12.98
N PHE A 18 -0.71 -0.28 -13.39
CA PHE A 18 0.47 0.56 -13.14
C PHE A 18 0.67 0.86 -11.67
N SER A 19 -0.41 1.11 -10.93
CA SER A 19 -0.32 1.26 -9.48
C SER A 19 0.26 -0.01 -8.84
N GLN A 20 -0.16 -1.19 -9.26
CA GLN A 20 0.37 -2.43 -8.69
C GLN A 20 1.78 -2.75 -9.18
N SER A 21 2.11 -2.47 -10.44
CA SER A 21 3.48 -2.66 -10.93
C SER A 21 4.47 -1.74 -10.20
N SER A 22 4.05 -0.52 -9.84
CA SER A 22 4.88 0.43 -9.08
C SER A 22 5.24 -0.08 -7.68
N PHE A 23 4.37 -0.87 -7.05
CA PHE A 23 4.66 -1.53 -5.77
C PHE A 23 5.83 -2.51 -5.92
N TYR A 24 5.82 -3.35 -6.96
CA TYR A 24 6.91 -4.30 -7.22
C TYR A 24 8.19 -3.62 -7.73
N HIS A 25 8.08 -2.48 -8.40
CA HIS A 25 9.25 -1.72 -8.86
C HIS A 25 10.12 -1.21 -7.71
N LEU A 26 9.54 -0.99 -6.53
CA LEU A 26 10.29 -0.67 -5.30
C LEU A 26 10.96 -1.88 -4.64
N GLY A 27 10.87 -3.07 -5.25
CA GLY A 27 11.42 -4.30 -4.71
C GLY A 27 10.50 -4.99 -3.70
N ASN A 28 9.25 -4.52 -3.55
CA ASN A 28 8.28 -5.21 -2.71
C ASN A 28 7.77 -6.49 -3.38
N SER A 29 7.31 -7.42 -2.55
CA SER A 29 6.75 -8.72 -2.93
C SER A 29 5.37 -8.92 -2.30
N ASN A 30 4.60 -9.90 -2.80
CA ASN A 30 3.35 -10.32 -2.16
C ASN A 30 3.56 -11.16 -0.89
N SER A 31 4.81 -11.46 -0.51
CA SER A 31 5.07 -12.15 0.76
C SER A 31 4.81 -11.22 1.94
N PHE A 32 4.05 -11.67 2.92
CA PHE A 32 3.78 -10.93 4.17
C PHE A 32 4.97 -10.85 5.13
N VAL A 33 6.11 -11.47 4.78
CA VAL A 33 7.30 -11.62 5.63
C VAL A 33 8.24 -10.42 5.53
N THR A 34 8.33 -9.81 4.33
CA THR A 34 9.46 -8.97 3.97
C THR A 34 9.01 -7.52 3.79
N ILE A 35 9.47 -6.67 4.70
CA ILE A 35 9.38 -5.21 4.59
C ILE A 35 10.75 -4.60 4.86
N ASP A 36 11.11 -3.58 4.08
CA ASP A 36 12.41 -2.92 4.22
C ASP A 36 12.38 -1.86 5.32
N ILE A 37 12.84 -2.25 6.51
CA ILE A 37 12.96 -1.37 7.67
C ILE A 37 14.08 -0.34 7.47
N SER A 38 15.10 -0.64 6.65
CA SER A 38 16.27 0.22 6.48
C SER A 38 15.91 1.57 5.86
N SER A 39 14.92 1.59 4.97
CA SER A 39 14.33 2.80 4.39
C SER A 39 13.83 3.82 5.43
N GLY A 40 13.43 3.35 6.62
CA GLY A 40 12.98 4.21 7.72
C GLY A 40 14.06 5.00 8.42
N PHE A 41 15.31 4.54 8.34
CA PHE A 41 16.46 5.08 9.10
C PHE A 41 17.41 5.92 8.25
N VAL A 42 17.08 6.13 6.97
CA VAL A 42 17.94 6.90 6.05
C VAL A 42 17.94 8.37 6.47
N GLY A 43 19.10 8.85 6.94
CA GLY A 43 19.34 10.27 7.23
C GLY A 43 18.86 10.76 8.60
N ILE A 44 18.35 9.89 9.47
CA ILE A 44 17.90 10.27 10.83
C ILE A 44 18.76 9.55 11.88
N PRO A 45 19.56 10.28 12.70
CA PRO A 45 20.43 9.67 13.70
C PRO A 45 19.72 9.28 15.01
N ILE A 46 18.48 9.73 15.23
CA ILE A 46 17.72 9.56 16.47
C ILE A 46 16.50 8.67 16.21
N TYR A 47 16.29 7.65 17.02
CA TYR A 47 15.12 6.78 16.90
C TYR A 47 13.84 7.48 17.36
N ILE A 48 12.98 7.84 16.41
CA ILE A 48 11.63 8.38 16.63
C ILE A 48 10.65 7.47 15.90
N PRO A 49 9.92 6.56 16.59
CA PRO A 49 9.13 5.49 15.96
C PRO A 49 8.16 5.98 14.88
N ILE A 50 7.50 7.11 15.12
CA ILE A 50 6.48 7.67 14.23
C ILE A 50 7.10 8.09 12.90
N ILE A 51 8.25 8.78 12.91
CA ILE A 51 8.91 9.27 11.70
C ILE A 51 9.44 8.09 10.87
N HIS A 52 10.08 7.11 11.52
CA HIS A 52 10.59 5.92 10.86
C HIS A 52 9.44 5.10 10.26
N GLY A 53 8.32 4.99 10.97
CA GLY A 53 7.10 4.34 10.47
C GLY A 53 6.54 5.03 9.24
N ILE A 54 6.48 6.36 9.21
CA ILE A 54 6.04 7.12 8.04
C ILE A 54 6.97 6.87 6.85
N PHE A 55 8.30 6.86 7.06
CA PHE A 55 9.25 6.60 5.99
C PHE A 55 9.15 5.18 5.42
N ILE A 56 8.99 4.17 6.29
CA ILE A 56 8.76 2.78 5.85
C ILE A 56 7.42 2.66 5.11
N TYR A 57 6.38 3.36 5.56
CA TYR A 57 5.09 3.37 4.89
C TYR A 57 5.19 4.00 3.49
N LEU A 58 5.85 5.15 3.37
CA LEU A 58 6.04 5.85 2.10
C LEU A 58 6.96 5.08 1.14
N SER A 59 8.00 4.41 1.64
CA SER A 59 8.86 3.56 0.81
C SER A 59 8.14 2.29 0.34
N THR A 60 7.15 1.79 1.09
CA THR A 60 6.40 0.58 0.76
C THR A 60 5.22 0.87 -0.19
N TYR A 61 4.40 1.87 0.11
CA TYR A 61 3.15 2.15 -0.61
C TYR A 61 3.13 3.50 -1.34
N GLY A 62 4.11 4.38 -1.11
CA GLY A 62 4.09 5.74 -1.64
C GLY A 62 3.99 5.81 -3.16
N LEU A 63 4.68 4.93 -3.88
CA LEU A 63 4.65 4.94 -5.35
C LEU A 63 3.29 4.48 -5.92
N SER A 64 2.62 3.54 -5.25
CA SER A 64 1.25 3.15 -5.59
C SER A 64 0.25 4.29 -5.34
N ILE A 65 0.45 5.05 -4.27
CA ILE A 65 -0.39 6.21 -3.92
C ILE A 65 -0.24 7.34 -4.95
N VAL A 66 0.94 7.54 -5.56
CA VAL A 66 1.16 8.59 -6.57
C VAL A 66 0.20 8.44 -7.77
N TRP A 67 -0.17 7.21 -8.14
CA TRP A 67 -1.08 6.97 -9.26
C TRP A 67 -2.52 7.39 -8.97
N LEU A 68 -2.91 7.53 -7.70
CA LEU A 68 -4.25 7.99 -7.31
C LEU A 68 -4.58 9.38 -7.86
N PHE A 69 -3.58 10.27 -7.92
CA PHE A 69 -3.78 11.65 -8.37
C PHE A 69 -4.14 11.79 -9.85
N LYS A 70 -3.97 10.72 -10.64
CA LYS A 70 -4.27 10.71 -12.08
C LYS A 70 -5.68 10.19 -12.39
N LEU A 71 -6.36 9.56 -11.44
CA LEU A 71 -7.67 8.96 -11.64
C LEU A 71 -8.79 10.01 -11.57
N SER A 72 -9.80 9.87 -12.42
CA SER A 72 -11.05 10.63 -12.27
C SER A 72 -11.81 10.19 -11.01
N LYS A 73 -12.76 11.01 -10.52
CA LYS A 73 -13.49 10.73 -9.27
C LYS A 73 -14.19 9.36 -9.29
N SER A 74 -14.85 9.00 -10.39
CA SER A 74 -15.52 7.70 -10.53
C SER A 74 -14.53 6.55 -10.52
N GLU A 75 -13.46 6.63 -11.30
CA GLU A 75 -12.42 5.59 -11.39
C GLU A 75 -11.69 5.42 -10.06
N LEU A 76 -11.43 6.51 -9.35
CA LEU A 76 -10.79 6.50 -8.05
C LEU A 76 -11.64 5.74 -7.02
N ILE A 77 -12.96 5.92 -7.02
CA ILE A 77 -13.85 5.16 -6.13
C ILE A 77 -13.78 3.66 -6.45
N TYR A 78 -13.83 3.27 -7.72
CA TYR A 78 -13.69 1.86 -8.11
C TYR A 78 -12.35 1.27 -7.67
N TYR A 79 -11.25 1.98 -7.92
CA TYR A 79 -9.91 1.59 -7.50
C TYR A 79 -9.78 1.42 -5.98
N LEU A 80 -10.29 2.39 -5.19
CA LEU A 80 -10.23 2.33 -3.74
C LEU A 80 -11.03 1.15 -3.17
N ILE A 81 -12.21 0.87 -3.74
CA ILE A 81 -13.04 -0.28 -3.35
C ILE A 81 -12.30 -1.59 -3.67
N GLU A 82 -11.74 -1.74 -4.87
CA GLU A 82 -11.06 -2.96 -5.27
C GLU A 82 -9.86 -3.26 -4.36
N ILE A 83 -8.99 -2.29 -4.10
CA ILE A 83 -7.82 -2.49 -3.24
C ILE A 83 -8.21 -2.73 -1.79
N THR A 84 -9.22 -2.03 -1.26
CA THR A 84 -9.67 -2.26 0.12
C THR A 84 -10.24 -3.67 0.29
N LEU A 85 -11.01 -4.18 -0.70
CA LEU A 85 -11.48 -5.55 -0.71
C LEU A 85 -10.32 -6.55 -0.73
N ILE A 86 -9.37 -6.40 -1.66
CA ILE A 86 -8.19 -7.28 -1.76
C ILE A 86 -7.38 -7.30 -0.45
N ASN A 87 -7.06 -6.13 0.11
CA ASN A 87 -6.29 -6.07 1.34
C ASN A 87 -7.07 -6.66 2.54
N SER A 88 -8.40 -6.47 2.58
CA SER A 88 -9.24 -7.03 3.63
C SER A 88 -9.28 -8.56 3.62
N THR A 89 -9.26 -9.20 2.44
CA THR A 89 -9.21 -10.68 2.37
C THR A 89 -7.90 -11.21 2.93
N PHE A 90 -6.77 -10.55 2.66
CA PHE A 90 -5.48 -10.93 3.24
C PHE A 90 -5.45 -10.77 4.77
N VAL A 91 -5.97 -9.66 5.29
CA VAL A 91 -6.10 -9.46 6.75
C VAL A 91 -6.98 -10.57 7.36
N LEU A 92 -8.12 -10.89 6.75
CA LEU A 92 -8.99 -11.97 7.21
C LEU A 92 -8.30 -13.34 7.21
N CYS A 93 -7.57 -13.69 6.13
CA CYS A 93 -6.80 -14.93 6.05
C CYS A 93 -5.77 -15.04 7.19
N ILE A 94 -5.07 -13.95 7.49
CA ILE A 94 -4.07 -13.91 8.57
C ILE A 94 -4.75 -14.00 9.95
N LEU A 95 -5.91 -13.36 10.13
CA LEU A 95 -6.70 -13.44 11.36
C LEU A 95 -7.23 -14.86 11.62
N ILE A 96 -7.60 -15.61 10.58
CA ILE A 96 -7.98 -17.02 10.73
C ILE A 96 -6.79 -17.85 11.25
N GLN A 97 -5.58 -17.55 10.77
CA GLN A 97 -4.35 -18.23 11.20
C GLN A 97 -3.72 -17.65 12.48
N ARG A 98 -4.43 -16.81 13.24
CA ARG A 98 -3.90 -16.06 14.39
C ARG A 98 -3.13 -16.89 15.42
N TYR A 99 -3.50 -18.16 15.62
CA TYR A 99 -2.85 -19.05 16.59
C TYR A 99 -1.58 -19.73 16.08
N HIS A 100 -1.28 -19.58 14.78
CA HIS A 100 -0.03 -20.06 14.23
C HIS A 100 1.11 -19.14 14.69
N LEU A 101 2.11 -19.73 15.36
CA LEU A 101 3.16 -19.03 16.11
C LEU A 101 3.92 -17.97 15.27
N PHE A 102 3.96 -18.15 13.95
CA PHE A 102 4.66 -17.27 13.03
C PHE A 102 3.87 -16.02 12.62
N VAL A 103 2.56 -15.95 12.89
CA VAL A 103 1.74 -14.83 12.42
C VAL A 103 2.14 -13.51 13.04
N TRP A 104 2.30 -13.50 14.37
CA TRP A 104 2.60 -12.28 15.10
C TRP A 104 4.08 -11.90 15.10
N THR A 105 4.96 -12.84 14.75
CA THR A 105 6.42 -12.60 14.74
C THR A 105 6.96 -12.34 13.34
N VAL A 106 6.46 -13.05 12.33
CA VAL A 106 6.98 -12.97 10.95
C VAL A 106 6.12 -12.07 10.07
N PHE A 107 4.80 -12.10 10.21
CA PHE A 107 3.90 -11.34 9.32
C PHE A 107 3.45 -10.01 9.91
N ALA A 108 3.57 -9.80 11.23
CA ALA A 108 3.08 -8.62 11.91
C ALA A 108 3.58 -7.27 11.34
N PRO A 109 4.87 -7.10 10.98
CA PRO A 109 5.35 -5.82 10.46
C PRO A 109 4.60 -5.41 9.19
N LYS A 110 4.54 -6.30 8.19
CA LYS A 110 3.88 -5.98 6.91
C LYS A 110 2.37 -5.94 7.03
N LEU A 111 1.78 -6.76 7.90
CA LEU A 111 0.35 -6.69 8.23
C LEU A 111 -0.03 -5.31 8.80
N PHE A 112 0.81 -4.74 9.67
CA PHE A 112 0.55 -3.42 10.25
C PHE A 112 0.48 -2.33 9.17
N TYR A 113 1.42 -2.31 8.22
CA TYR A 113 1.39 -1.34 7.13
C TYR A 113 0.27 -1.62 6.11
N LEU A 114 -0.11 -2.89 5.90
CA LEU A 114 -1.29 -3.24 5.12
C LEU A 114 -2.57 -2.69 5.74
N CYS A 115 -2.71 -2.80 7.07
CA CYS A 115 -3.82 -2.20 7.83
C CYS A 115 -3.78 -0.66 7.77
N ALA A 116 -2.59 -0.04 7.81
CA ALA A 116 -2.46 1.40 7.62
C ALA A 116 -2.91 1.82 6.21
N GLN A 117 -2.54 1.06 5.18
CA GLN A 117 -2.97 1.32 3.80
C GLN A 117 -4.48 1.16 3.62
N THR A 118 -5.11 0.16 4.22
CA THR A 118 -6.57 0.00 4.15
C THR A 118 -7.30 1.12 4.87
N ALA A 119 -6.82 1.53 6.05
CA ALA A 119 -7.37 2.67 6.78
C ALA A 119 -7.26 3.97 5.97
N PHE A 120 -6.10 4.21 5.33
CA PHE A 120 -5.90 5.36 4.45
C PHE A 120 -6.87 5.37 3.26
N ASN A 121 -7.03 4.23 2.58
CA ASN A 121 -7.95 4.11 1.45
C ASN A 121 -9.41 4.34 1.87
N LEU A 122 -9.84 3.79 3.02
CA LEU A 122 -11.18 4.02 3.55
C LEU A 122 -11.40 5.48 3.93
N PHE A 123 -10.41 6.13 4.54
CA PHE A 123 -10.45 7.55 4.86
C PHE A 123 -10.64 8.40 3.58
N LEU A 124 -9.88 8.12 2.51
CA LEU A 124 -10.06 8.79 1.22
C LEU A 124 -11.45 8.57 0.63
N LEU A 125 -11.98 7.34 0.69
CA LEU A 125 -13.31 7.02 0.17
C LEU A 125 -14.41 7.81 0.90
N VAL A 126 -14.27 7.98 2.22
CA VAL A 126 -15.19 8.81 3.02
C VAL A 126 -15.10 10.28 2.64
N LEU A 127 -13.90 10.81 2.37
CA LEU A 127 -13.71 12.21 1.96
C LEU A 127 -14.25 12.53 0.57
N ILE A 128 -14.31 11.54 -0.32
CA ILE A 128 -14.65 11.73 -1.73
C ILE A 128 -16.15 11.59 -1.99
N LYS A 129 -16.92 11.01 -1.05
CA LYS A 129 -18.39 11.10 -1.05
C LYS A 129 -18.82 12.56 -1.01
#